data_AF-A0A3M1NQW7-F1
#
_entry.id   AF-A0A3M1NQW7-F1
#
_cell.length_a   1.000
_cell.length_b   1.000
_cell.length_c   1.000
_cell.angle_alpha   90.00
_cell.angle_beta   90.00
_cell.angle_gamma   90.00
#
_symmetry.space_group_name_H-M   'P 1'
#
loop_
_entity.id
_entity.type
_entity.pdbx_description
1 polymer ?
#
loop_
_entity_poly.entity_id
_entity_poly.type
_entity_poly.pdbx_seq_one_letter_code
_entity_poly.pdbx_strand_id
1 'polypeptide(L)'
;WGTNFFDADLDGYLDLFVAAGHLYGPDNDYRVQPDLFYWNNGDGTFTEYAVAAGVADTLTGRSSVVGDYDGDGDPDLYVVNYGQMPHLWRNEGAAGHHGLIVDLEGVASNRDGVGAFVTVRTPDGVEQVWETRSGSSLGGGDDRAAYFGLGANTSVAELVIRWPSGIVQTLTDVAADQRLKVVEAGVRVQALPAVWPLVIGAAGGTFDYTFGLDNYTGTAQALDVWVHLVGPGVSLTRGPVSVTLEAGASLSKTLAQRVPASAPAGTYTLTVKAGTFPVATQSDAFAFEKLGSRPGR
;
A
#
# COMPACT_ATOMS: atom_id res chain seq x y z
N TRP A 1 1.58 -18.61 15.78
CA TRP A 1 0.19 -18.89 15.39
C TRP A 1 -0.31 -17.70 14.60
N GLY A 2 -1.24 -17.94 13.69
CA GLY A 2 -1.91 -16.92 12.91
C GLY A 2 -3.36 -16.79 13.35
N THR A 3 -3.89 -15.58 13.31
CA THR A 3 -5.28 -15.31 13.65
C THR A 3 -5.74 -14.14 12.81
N ASN A 4 -6.75 -14.35 11.96
CA ASN A 4 -7.21 -13.36 11.01
C ASN A 4 -8.72 -13.22 11.08
N PHE A 5 -9.18 -11.97 11.01
CA PHE A 5 -10.57 -11.64 10.72
C PHE A 5 -10.70 -11.32 9.24
N PHE A 6 -11.67 -11.93 8.57
CA PHE A 6 -12.04 -11.65 7.18
C PHE A 6 -13.48 -12.09 6.95
N ASP A 7 -14.15 -11.51 5.97
CA ASP A 7 -15.54 -11.80 5.63
C ASP A 7 -15.56 -12.89 4.54
N ALA A 8 -15.78 -14.15 4.92
CA ALA A 8 -15.56 -15.27 4.02
C ALA A 8 -16.68 -15.44 2.99
N ASP A 9 -17.90 -15.00 3.30
CA ASP A 9 -19.05 -15.07 2.40
C ASP A 9 -19.49 -13.71 1.87
N LEU A 10 -18.77 -12.64 2.19
CA LEU A 10 -19.04 -11.28 1.76
C LEU A 10 -20.41 -10.77 2.25
N ASP A 11 -20.88 -11.21 3.42
CA ASP A 11 -22.17 -10.81 4.00
C ASP A 11 -22.11 -9.50 4.83
N GLY A 12 -20.91 -8.96 5.03
CA GLY A 12 -20.62 -7.76 5.81
C GLY A 12 -20.22 -8.03 7.26
N TYR A 13 -20.13 -9.29 7.68
CA TYR A 13 -19.69 -9.70 9.00
C TYR A 13 -18.34 -10.42 8.95
N LEU A 14 -17.36 -9.92 9.69
CA LEU A 14 -16.06 -10.57 9.76
C LEU A 14 -16.15 -11.91 10.52
N ASP A 15 -15.75 -12.99 9.86
CA ASP A 15 -15.46 -14.29 10.44
C ASP A 15 -14.06 -14.34 11.05
N LEU A 16 -13.77 -15.39 11.82
CA LEU A 16 -12.50 -15.54 12.53
C LEU A 16 -11.84 -16.88 12.22
N PHE A 17 -10.67 -16.84 11.60
CA PHE A 17 -9.81 -18.01 11.42
C PHE A 17 -8.65 -18.01 12.41
N VAL A 18 -8.31 -19.18 12.94
CA VAL A 18 -7.18 -19.40 13.84
C VAL A 18 -6.34 -20.56 13.32
N ALA A 19 -5.13 -20.24 12.85
CA ALA A 19 -4.10 -21.24 12.59
C ALA A 19 -3.61 -21.80 13.93
N ALA A 20 -4.03 -23.01 14.25
CA ALA A 20 -3.75 -23.72 15.48
C ALA A 20 -2.53 -24.61 15.33
N GLY A 21 -2.12 -25.26 16.42
CA GLY A 21 -1.04 -26.22 16.38
C GLY A 21 -0.25 -26.26 17.67
N HIS A 22 0.31 -27.42 17.98
CA HIS A 22 1.09 -27.59 19.19
C HIS A 22 2.40 -26.78 19.16
N LEU A 23 2.99 -26.47 20.32
CA LEU A 23 4.28 -25.76 20.43
C LEU A 23 5.43 -26.52 19.76
N TYR A 24 5.42 -27.85 19.92
CA TYR A 24 6.38 -28.76 19.28
C TYR A 24 5.88 -29.18 17.89
N GLY A 25 6.81 -29.47 16.98
CA GLY A 25 6.51 -29.88 15.60
C GLY A 25 5.79 -31.22 15.47
N PRO A 26 5.62 -31.73 14.24
CA PRO A 26 4.69 -32.82 13.92
C PRO A 26 4.98 -34.17 14.60
N ASP A 27 6.15 -34.35 15.21
CA ASP A 27 6.55 -35.61 15.87
C ASP A 27 5.84 -35.87 17.23
N ASN A 28 4.84 -35.06 17.61
CA ASN A 28 4.17 -35.14 18.92
C ASN A 28 2.65 -35.40 18.78
N ASP A 29 2.33 -36.64 18.43
CA ASP A 29 1.01 -37.13 17.99
C ASP A 29 -0.15 -36.96 19.00
N TYR A 30 0.15 -36.83 20.31
CA TYR A 30 -0.89 -36.72 21.34
C TYR A 30 -1.50 -35.32 21.52
N ARG A 31 -1.19 -34.37 20.63
CA ARG A 31 -1.55 -32.95 20.79
C ARG A 31 -1.98 -32.27 19.49
N VAL A 32 -2.58 -33.03 18.56
CA VAL A 32 -3.20 -32.47 17.35
C VAL A 32 -4.21 -31.40 17.75
N GLN A 33 -4.02 -30.20 17.20
CA GLN A 33 -4.89 -29.05 17.40
C GLN A 33 -5.25 -28.55 16.00
N PRO A 34 -6.41 -28.94 15.47
CA PRO A 34 -6.80 -28.52 14.14
C PRO A 34 -7.01 -27.01 14.10
N ASP A 35 -6.77 -26.43 12.93
CA ASP A 35 -7.17 -25.06 12.63
C ASP A 35 -8.67 -24.87 12.90
N LEU A 36 -9.03 -23.68 13.37
CA LEU A 36 -10.39 -23.32 13.75
C LEU A 36 -10.90 -22.21 12.85
N PHE A 37 -12.18 -22.27 12.53
CA PHE A 37 -12.85 -21.25 11.74
C PHE A 37 -14.20 -20.98 12.38
N TYR A 38 -14.42 -19.74 12.78
CA TYR A 38 -15.59 -19.29 13.51
C TYR A 38 -16.40 -18.38 12.60
N TRP A 39 -17.55 -18.90 12.15
CA TRP A 39 -18.53 -18.19 11.35
C TRP A 39 -19.30 -17.20 12.20
N ASN A 40 -19.38 -15.95 11.77
CA ASN A 40 -20.11 -14.90 12.48
C ASN A 40 -21.61 -15.02 12.21
N ASN A 41 -22.42 -15.13 13.27
CA ASN A 41 -23.87 -15.26 13.12
C ASN A 41 -24.60 -13.91 12.99
N GLY A 42 -23.87 -12.79 12.97
CA GLY A 42 -24.43 -11.43 12.88
C GLY A 42 -25.08 -10.90 14.16
N ASP A 43 -25.13 -11.72 15.23
CA ASP A 43 -25.74 -11.40 16.52
C ASP A 43 -24.71 -11.27 17.67
N GLY A 44 -23.43 -11.18 17.32
CA GLY A 44 -22.31 -11.16 18.27
C GLY A 44 -21.90 -12.54 18.79
N THR A 45 -22.50 -13.62 18.26
CA THR A 45 -22.06 -14.99 18.50
C THR A 45 -21.36 -15.59 17.29
N PHE A 46 -20.63 -16.67 17.52
CA PHE A 46 -19.89 -17.38 16.48
C PHE A 46 -20.20 -18.88 16.51
N THR A 47 -20.24 -19.50 15.33
CA THR A 47 -20.37 -20.95 15.14
C THR A 47 -19.03 -21.52 14.65
N GLU A 48 -18.48 -22.53 15.32
CA GLU A 48 -17.30 -23.24 14.79
C GLU A 48 -17.70 -24.01 13.52
N TYR A 49 -16.97 -23.78 12.43
CA TYR A 49 -17.33 -24.15 11.07
C TYR A 49 -16.14 -24.72 10.26
N ALA A 50 -14.97 -24.93 10.86
CA ALA A 50 -13.77 -25.36 10.11
C ALA A 50 -13.96 -26.70 9.39
N VAL A 51 -14.63 -27.66 10.03
CA VAL A 51 -14.87 -28.98 9.42
C VAL A 51 -15.80 -28.86 8.20
N ALA A 52 -16.84 -28.03 8.31
CA ALA A 52 -17.81 -27.83 7.24
C ALA A 52 -17.22 -27.01 6.08
N ALA A 53 -16.38 -26.02 6.38
CA ALA A 53 -15.61 -25.25 5.41
C ALA A 53 -14.42 -26.04 4.81
N GLY A 54 -14.07 -27.20 5.37
CA GLY A 54 -12.96 -28.03 4.90
C GLY A 54 -11.57 -27.53 5.33
N VAL A 55 -11.48 -26.52 6.20
CA VAL A 55 -10.24 -25.87 6.63
C VAL A 55 -9.73 -26.34 8.00
N ALA A 56 -10.33 -27.38 8.59
CA ALA A 56 -9.91 -27.99 9.86
C ALA A 56 -8.60 -28.80 9.72
N ASP A 57 -7.52 -28.15 9.30
CA ASP A 57 -6.22 -28.78 9.08
C ASP A 57 -5.55 -29.16 10.40
N THR A 58 -5.07 -30.39 10.50
CA THR A 58 -4.38 -30.93 11.68
C THR A 58 -2.88 -30.66 11.70
N LEU A 59 -2.34 -30.04 10.64
CA LEU A 59 -0.93 -29.63 10.62
C LEU A 59 -0.64 -28.56 11.67
N THR A 60 0.64 -28.39 11.98
CA THR A 60 1.08 -27.44 13.02
C THR A 60 1.19 -26.03 12.44
N GLY A 61 0.06 -25.33 12.33
CA GLY A 61 -0.04 -23.96 11.85
C GLY A 61 0.80 -22.95 12.67
N ARG A 62 1.41 -22.00 11.97
CA ARG A 62 2.26 -20.96 12.57
C ARG A 62 1.91 -19.55 12.14
N SER A 63 1.40 -19.40 10.94
CA SER A 63 0.99 -18.13 10.35
C SER A 63 -0.19 -18.39 9.42
N SER A 64 -1.09 -17.43 9.33
CA SER A 64 -2.19 -17.40 8.37
C SER A 64 -2.16 -16.05 7.68
N VAL A 65 -2.42 -16.04 6.38
CA VAL A 65 -2.42 -14.84 5.53
C VAL A 65 -3.69 -14.86 4.70
N VAL A 66 -4.39 -13.73 4.63
CA VAL A 66 -5.61 -13.58 3.81
C VAL A 66 -5.33 -12.70 2.60
N GLY A 67 -5.92 -13.04 1.45
CA GLY A 67 -5.93 -12.20 0.25
C GLY A 67 -6.54 -12.90 -0.93
N ASP A 68 -6.98 -12.15 -1.93
CA ASP A 68 -7.53 -12.60 -3.21
C ASP A 68 -6.38 -13.02 -4.14
N TYR A 69 -6.01 -14.30 -4.15
CA TYR A 69 -4.79 -14.75 -4.83
C TYR A 69 -5.00 -15.00 -6.33
N ASP A 70 -6.21 -15.34 -6.76
CA ASP A 70 -6.54 -15.59 -8.18
C ASP A 70 -7.31 -14.45 -8.85
N GLY A 71 -7.69 -13.41 -8.09
CA GLY A 71 -8.27 -12.17 -8.61
C GLY A 71 -9.77 -12.26 -8.86
N ASP A 72 -10.48 -13.19 -8.20
CA ASP A 72 -11.91 -13.38 -8.35
C ASP A 72 -12.75 -12.52 -7.39
N GLY A 73 -12.10 -11.92 -6.39
CA GLY A 73 -12.71 -10.98 -5.45
C GLY A 73 -13.07 -11.61 -4.10
N ASP A 74 -12.93 -12.92 -3.95
CA ASP A 74 -13.17 -13.63 -2.70
C ASP A 74 -11.88 -13.70 -1.86
N PRO A 75 -11.95 -13.53 -0.53
CA PRO A 75 -10.76 -13.64 0.31
C PRO A 75 -10.33 -15.10 0.47
N ASP A 76 -9.14 -15.42 -0.02
CA ASP A 76 -8.50 -16.73 0.15
C ASP A 76 -7.60 -16.77 1.39
N LEU A 77 -7.24 -17.99 1.80
CA LEU A 77 -6.47 -18.23 3.01
C LEU A 77 -5.22 -19.07 2.74
N TYR A 78 -4.06 -18.54 3.12
CA TYR A 78 -2.79 -19.26 3.07
C TYR A 78 -2.23 -19.52 4.47
N VAL A 79 -1.97 -20.79 4.79
CA VAL A 79 -1.47 -21.23 6.10
C VAL A 79 -0.06 -21.79 5.98
N VAL A 80 0.85 -21.29 6.81
CA VAL A 80 2.22 -21.80 6.93
C VAL A 80 2.31 -22.76 8.10
N ASN A 81 2.77 -23.98 7.80
CA ASN A 81 2.91 -25.07 8.75
C ASN A 81 4.35 -25.28 9.19
N TYR A 82 4.57 -25.54 10.48
CA TYR A 82 5.89 -25.74 11.05
C TYR A 82 6.56 -27.02 10.53
N GLY A 83 7.62 -26.87 9.73
CA GLY A 83 8.39 -27.99 9.21
C GLY A 83 7.62 -28.87 8.21
N GLN A 84 6.49 -28.36 7.69
CA GLN A 84 5.62 -29.07 6.75
C GLN A 84 5.24 -28.13 5.59
N MET A 85 4.60 -28.69 4.57
CA MET A 85 4.15 -27.89 3.43
C MET A 85 3.07 -26.88 3.86
N PRO A 86 3.12 -25.65 3.32
CA PRO A 86 2.02 -24.71 3.49
C PRO A 86 0.79 -25.17 2.70
N HIS A 87 -0.38 -24.74 3.14
CA HIS A 87 -1.64 -24.98 2.44
C HIS A 87 -2.26 -23.66 1.99
N LEU A 88 -2.85 -23.68 0.79
CA LEU A 88 -3.65 -22.60 0.22
C LEU A 88 -5.08 -23.11 0.10
N TRP A 89 -6.00 -22.37 0.71
CA TRP A 89 -7.44 -22.60 0.64
C TRP A 89 -8.02 -21.54 -0.26
N ARG A 90 -8.52 -21.98 -1.42
CA ARG A 90 -9.24 -21.12 -2.34
C ARG A 90 -10.70 -21.03 -1.90
N ASN A 91 -11.18 -19.80 -1.70
CA ASN A 91 -12.58 -19.53 -1.47
C ASN A 91 -13.31 -19.42 -2.81
N GLU A 92 -14.60 -19.76 -2.85
CA GLU A 92 -15.43 -19.64 -4.08
C GLU A 92 -16.63 -18.71 -3.87
N GLY A 93 -16.58 -17.94 -2.78
CA GLY A 93 -17.60 -16.99 -2.38
C GLY A 93 -18.94 -17.61 -2.04
N ALA A 94 -19.92 -16.74 -1.77
CA ALA A 94 -21.31 -17.11 -1.59
C ALA A 94 -22.19 -16.55 -2.70
N ALA A 95 -23.09 -17.39 -3.21
CA ALA A 95 -23.93 -17.02 -4.34
C ALA A 95 -24.85 -15.82 -4.01
N GLY A 96 -24.74 -14.76 -4.81
CA GLY A 96 -25.58 -13.57 -4.68
C GLY A 96 -25.08 -12.55 -3.65
N HIS A 97 -23.90 -12.78 -3.07
CA HIS A 97 -23.19 -11.77 -2.31
C HIS A 97 -22.19 -11.03 -3.21
N HIS A 98 -21.92 -9.79 -2.85
CA HIS A 98 -21.09 -8.85 -3.60
C HIS A 98 -19.99 -8.31 -2.71
N GLY A 99 -18.85 -7.95 -3.31
CA GLY A 99 -17.69 -7.44 -2.58
C GLY A 99 -17.18 -6.11 -3.11
N LEU A 100 -16.40 -5.41 -2.29
CA LEU A 100 -15.56 -4.30 -2.75
C LEU A 100 -14.17 -4.43 -2.14
N ILE A 101 -13.15 -4.47 -3.00
CA ILE A 101 -11.75 -4.44 -2.59
C ILE A 101 -11.22 -3.02 -2.85
N VAL A 102 -10.54 -2.41 -1.87
CA VAL A 102 -10.04 -1.04 -1.98
C VAL A 102 -8.53 -1.00 -1.76
N ASP A 103 -7.78 -0.68 -2.82
CA ASP A 103 -6.35 -0.38 -2.74
C ASP A 103 -6.13 1.12 -2.51
N LEU A 104 -5.27 1.45 -1.54
CA LEU A 104 -4.89 2.83 -1.26
C LEU A 104 -3.49 3.13 -1.78
N GLU A 105 -3.32 4.32 -2.35
CA GLU A 105 -2.00 4.86 -2.68
C GLU A 105 -1.83 6.28 -2.13
N GLY A 106 -0.95 6.42 -1.12
CA GLY A 106 -0.63 7.70 -0.51
C GLY A 106 0.13 8.65 -1.45
N VAL A 107 -0.06 9.95 -1.23
CA VAL A 107 0.65 11.06 -1.89
C VAL A 107 1.37 11.90 -0.85
N ALA A 108 0.62 12.45 0.13
CA ALA A 108 1.18 13.16 1.27
C ALA A 108 1.49 12.20 2.44
N SER A 109 0.67 11.18 2.58
CA SER A 109 0.85 10.05 3.49
C SER A 109 1.88 9.06 2.92
N ASN A 110 2.27 8.06 3.73
CA ASN A 110 3.10 6.96 3.22
C ASN A 110 2.41 6.28 2.02
N ARG A 111 3.21 5.86 1.03
CA ARG A 111 2.71 5.37 -0.27
C ARG A 111 1.72 4.21 -0.14
N ASP A 112 1.92 3.38 0.87
CA ASP A 112 1.11 2.18 1.10
C ASP A 112 -0.18 2.47 1.89
N GLY A 113 -0.44 3.73 2.27
CA GLY A 113 -1.65 4.13 2.99
C GLY A 113 -1.74 3.60 4.42
N VAL A 114 -0.67 3.05 4.99
CA VAL A 114 -0.68 2.45 6.34
C VAL A 114 -1.12 3.49 7.37
N GLY A 115 -2.11 3.12 8.19
CA GLY A 115 -2.78 3.97 9.17
C GLY A 115 -3.98 4.75 8.63
N ALA A 116 -4.34 4.60 7.35
CA ALA A 116 -5.59 5.14 6.82
C ALA A 116 -6.79 4.34 7.32
N PHE A 117 -7.90 5.02 7.58
CA PHE A 117 -9.20 4.39 7.84
C PHE A 117 -10.08 4.50 6.60
N VAL A 118 -10.62 3.38 6.14
CA VAL A 118 -11.61 3.29 5.07
C VAL A 118 -12.94 2.93 5.69
N THR A 119 -13.94 3.79 5.55
CA THR A 119 -15.31 3.56 6.01
C THR A 119 -16.21 3.39 4.81
N VAL A 120 -16.95 2.29 4.77
CA VAL A 120 -17.96 1.99 3.74
C VAL A 120 -19.33 2.05 4.38
N ARG A 121 -20.27 2.73 3.71
CA ARG A 121 -21.71 2.72 4.02
C ARG A 121 -22.49 2.18 2.83
N THR A 122 -23.21 1.09 3.02
CA THR A 122 -24.08 0.48 2.01
C THR A 122 -25.42 1.22 1.92
N PRO A 123 -26.18 1.08 0.81
CA PRO A 123 -27.49 1.72 0.64
C PRO A 123 -28.53 1.33 1.70
N ASP A 124 -28.45 0.13 2.26
CA ASP A 124 -29.31 -0.35 3.35
C ASP A 124 -28.88 0.13 4.75
N GLY A 125 -27.77 0.88 4.84
CA GLY A 125 -27.32 1.57 6.05
C GLY A 125 -26.32 0.80 6.91
N VAL A 126 -25.78 -0.32 6.44
CA VAL A 126 -24.66 -1.00 7.11
C VAL A 126 -23.39 -0.16 6.97
N GLU A 127 -22.65 -0.02 8.07
CA GLU A 127 -21.37 0.68 8.10
C GLU A 127 -20.26 -0.29 8.50
N GLN A 128 -19.19 -0.30 7.71
CA GLN A 128 -17.99 -1.09 7.97
C GLN A 128 -16.76 -0.18 7.98
N VAL A 129 -15.77 -0.53 8.80
CA VAL A 129 -14.53 0.24 8.94
C VAL A 129 -13.34 -0.69 8.84
N TRP A 130 -12.42 -0.36 7.94
CA TRP A 130 -11.12 -0.99 7.79
C TRP A 130 -10.02 0.00 8.16
N GLU A 131 -8.95 -0.50 8.77
CA GLU A 131 -7.71 0.26 8.97
C GLU A 131 -6.60 -0.41 8.14
N THR A 132 -5.97 0.33 7.25
CA THR A 132 -4.85 -0.18 6.46
C THR A 132 -3.64 -0.42 7.38
N ARG A 133 -3.21 -1.67 7.48
CA ARG A 133 -2.12 -2.12 8.36
C ARG A 133 -0.95 -2.66 7.56
N SER A 134 0.17 -2.86 8.23
CA SER A 134 1.34 -3.55 7.69
C SER A 134 1.69 -4.73 8.58
N GLY A 135 1.67 -5.94 7.99
CA GLY A 135 1.86 -7.20 8.70
C GLY A 135 0.58 -7.67 9.41
N SER A 136 0.47 -8.99 9.60
CA SER A 136 -0.71 -9.62 10.22
C SER A 136 -0.29 -10.69 11.22
N SER A 137 0.23 -11.80 10.69
CA SER A 137 0.63 -12.99 11.45
C SER A 137 2.15 -13.14 11.56
N LEU A 138 2.63 -14.17 12.29
CA LEU A 138 4.05 -14.42 12.51
C LEU A 138 4.83 -14.54 11.18
N GLY A 139 5.57 -13.49 10.82
CA GLY A 139 6.33 -13.42 9.58
C GLY A 139 5.47 -13.40 8.31
N GLY A 140 4.15 -13.20 8.45
CA GLY A 140 3.18 -13.09 7.35
C GLY A 140 2.67 -11.65 7.19
N GLY A 141 2.02 -11.39 6.06
CA GLY A 141 1.35 -10.13 5.78
C GLY A 141 0.22 -10.35 4.80
N ASP A 142 -0.99 -10.04 5.24
CA ASP A 142 -2.22 -10.09 4.44
C ASP A 142 -2.09 -9.19 3.21
N ASP A 143 -2.95 -9.43 2.22
CA ASP A 143 -3.22 -8.40 1.23
C ASP A 143 -3.57 -7.10 1.94
N ARG A 144 -2.96 -6.00 1.49
CA ARG A 144 -3.07 -4.70 2.15
C ARG A 144 -4.37 -3.99 1.78
N ALA A 145 -5.05 -4.45 0.73
CA ALA A 145 -6.33 -3.92 0.32
C ALA A 145 -7.38 -4.13 1.43
N ALA A 146 -8.33 -3.19 1.50
CA ALA A 146 -9.49 -3.34 2.37
C ALA A 146 -10.54 -4.19 1.66
N TYR A 147 -11.02 -5.24 2.32
CA TYR A 147 -12.11 -6.09 1.83
C TYR A 147 -13.39 -5.71 2.56
N PHE A 148 -14.46 -5.48 1.80
CA PHE A 148 -15.79 -5.21 2.33
C PHE A 148 -16.80 -6.15 1.66
N GLY A 149 -17.41 -7.05 2.43
CA GLY A 149 -18.58 -7.77 1.98
C GLY A 149 -19.80 -6.85 1.99
N LEU A 150 -20.60 -6.90 0.94
CA LEU A 150 -21.75 -6.00 0.74
C LEU A 150 -23.08 -6.76 0.78
N GLY A 151 -23.06 -8.08 0.98
CA GLY A 151 -24.20 -8.96 0.86
C GLY A 151 -24.87 -8.77 -0.49
N ALA A 152 -26.19 -8.59 -0.52
CA ALA A 152 -26.95 -8.38 -1.75
C ALA A 152 -26.79 -6.98 -2.38
N ASN A 153 -26.05 -6.05 -1.76
CA ASN A 153 -25.88 -4.70 -2.28
C ASN A 153 -24.88 -4.67 -3.44
N THR A 154 -25.30 -4.15 -4.60
CA THR A 154 -24.46 -4.02 -5.80
C THR A 154 -23.64 -2.71 -5.85
N SER A 155 -23.66 -1.93 -4.77
CA SER A 155 -22.94 -0.66 -4.66
C SER A 155 -22.75 -0.24 -3.21
N VAL A 156 -21.79 0.65 -3.01
CA VAL A 156 -21.53 1.40 -1.78
C VAL A 156 -22.05 2.83 -1.97
N ALA A 157 -22.94 3.27 -1.07
CA ALA A 157 -23.51 4.61 -1.12
C ALA A 157 -22.45 5.68 -0.80
N GLU A 158 -21.60 5.40 0.20
CA GLU A 158 -20.52 6.31 0.60
C GLU A 158 -19.27 5.52 1.01
N LEU A 159 -18.12 5.89 0.43
CA LEU A 159 -16.80 5.41 0.79
C LEU A 159 -15.97 6.61 1.27
N VAL A 160 -15.59 6.61 2.55
CA VAL A 160 -14.84 7.69 3.19
C VAL A 160 -13.45 7.18 3.59
N ILE A 161 -12.41 7.84 3.10
CA ILE A 161 -11.03 7.53 3.46
C ILE A 161 -10.49 8.68 4.30
N ARG A 162 -10.05 8.37 5.52
CA ARG A 162 -9.30 9.28 6.40
C ARG A 162 -7.83 8.88 6.35
N TRP A 163 -7.02 9.72 5.71
CA TRP A 163 -5.59 9.47 5.52
C TRP A 163 -4.78 9.89 6.75
N PRO A 164 -3.59 9.29 6.99
CA PRO A 164 -2.66 9.72 8.03
C PRO A 164 -2.26 11.19 7.95
N SER A 165 -2.24 11.77 6.75
CA SER A 165 -2.02 13.21 6.51
C SER A 165 -3.09 14.13 7.12
N GLY A 166 -4.24 13.58 7.51
CA GLY A 166 -5.44 14.31 7.92
C GLY A 166 -6.41 14.65 6.77
N ILE A 167 -6.04 14.34 5.52
CA ILE A 167 -6.94 14.46 4.37
C ILE A 167 -8.11 13.49 4.54
N VAL A 168 -9.31 13.96 4.20
CA VAL A 168 -10.51 13.12 4.12
C VAL A 168 -11.02 13.17 2.68
N GLN A 169 -11.12 12.02 2.04
CA GLN A 169 -11.72 11.87 0.72
C GLN A 169 -13.00 11.05 0.81
N THR A 170 -14.02 11.51 0.10
CA THR A 170 -15.31 10.83 0.01
C THR A 170 -15.62 10.52 -1.45
N LEU A 171 -15.99 9.28 -1.71
CA LEU A 171 -16.53 8.79 -2.97
C LEU A 171 -17.98 8.34 -2.71
N THR A 172 -18.87 8.55 -3.68
CA THR A 172 -20.27 8.12 -3.61
C THR A 172 -20.60 7.21 -4.78
N ASP A 173 -21.63 6.40 -4.62
CA ASP A 173 -22.16 5.53 -5.68
C ASP A 173 -21.09 4.62 -6.31
N VAL A 174 -20.24 4.03 -5.46
CA VAL A 174 -19.14 3.15 -5.88
C VAL A 174 -19.73 1.77 -6.20
N ALA A 175 -19.56 1.28 -7.43
CA ALA A 175 -20.05 -0.04 -7.81
C ALA A 175 -19.37 -1.16 -7.00
N ALA A 176 -20.10 -2.25 -6.73
CA ALA A 176 -19.52 -3.47 -6.18
C ALA A 176 -18.71 -4.25 -7.25
N ASP A 177 -18.17 -5.39 -6.84
CA ASP A 177 -17.49 -6.40 -7.65
C ASP A 177 -16.28 -5.85 -8.42
N GLN A 178 -15.48 -5.04 -7.71
CA GLN A 178 -14.25 -4.49 -8.23
C GLN A 178 -13.16 -4.34 -7.17
N ARG A 179 -11.92 -4.34 -7.65
CA ARG A 179 -10.74 -3.86 -6.92
C ARG A 179 -10.47 -2.41 -7.27
N LEU A 180 -11.02 -1.51 -6.47
CA LEU A 180 -10.94 -0.06 -6.65
C LEU A 180 -9.62 0.48 -6.12
N LYS A 181 -8.84 1.11 -6.99
CA LYS A 181 -7.66 1.89 -6.58
C LYS A 181 -8.04 3.34 -6.27
N VAL A 182 -7.74 3.80 -5.05
CA VAL A 182 -7.93 5.20 -4.64
C VAL A 182 -6.58 5.84 -4.30
N VAL A 183 -6.27 6.94 -4.98
CA VAL A 183 -5.06 7.74 -4.74
C VAL A 183 -5.41 8.91 -3.82
N GLU A 184 -4.58 9.13 -2.81
CA GLU A 184 -4.74 10.25 -1.88
C GLU A 184 -4.76 11.58 -2.63
N ALA A 185 -5.72 12.45 -2.29
CA ALA A 185 -5.84 13.75 -2.92
C ALA A 185 -4.60 14.60 -2.64
N GLY A 186 -3.86 14.97 -3.68
CA GLY A 186 -2.64 15.74 -3.53
C GLY A 186 -1.92 15.92 -4.85
N VAL A 187 -0.85 16.70 -4.82
CA VAL A 187 0.09 16.76 -5.96
C VAL A 187 1.27 15.87 -5.64
N ARG A 188 1.47 14.84 -6.44
CA ARG A 188 2.65 13.99 -6.35
C ARG A 188 3.80 14.64 -7.08
N VAL A 189 4.98 14.59 -6.48
CA VAL A 189 6.24 14.91 -7.14
C VAL A 189 7.00 13.60 -7.30
N GLN A 190 7.58 13.37 -8.48
CA GLN A 190 8.52 12.27 -8.71
C GLN A 190 9.81 12.82 -9.30
N ALA A 191 10.97 12.33 -8.86
CA ALA A 191 12.26 12.72 -9.38
C ALA A 191 13.14 11.48 -9.57
N LEU A 192 13.54 11.21 -10.81
CA LEU A 192 14.36 10.06 -11.15
C LEU A 192 15.52 10.44 -12.08
N PRO A 193 16.73 9.92 -11.86
CA PRO A 193 17.81 10.07 -12.83
C PRO A 193 17.54 9.18 -14.05
N ALA A 194 18.07 9.58 -15.21
CA ALA A 194 17.94 8.78 -16.44
C ALA A 194 18.65 7.42 -16.36
N VAL A 195 19.60 7.26 -15.42
CA VAL A 195 20.37 6.03 -15.21
C VAL A 195 20.46 5.74 -13.72
N TRP A 196 20.28 4.48 -13.33
CA TRP A 196 20.45 3.99 -11.96
C TRP A 196 21.32 2.71 -11.92
N PRO A 197 22.29 2.60 -10.98
CA PRO A 197 22.72 3.61 -10.02
C PRO A 197 23.46 4.77 -10.72
N LEU A 198 23.24 6.00 -10.26
CA LEU A 198 23.94 7.18 -10.76
C LEU A 198 25.28 7.35 -10.03
N VAL A 199 26.39 7.37 -10.77
CA VAL A 199 27.73 7.64 -10.23
C VAL A 199 28.46 8.63 -11.14
N ILE A 200 28.97 9.71 -10.55
CA ILE A 200 29.75 10.75 -11.23
C ILE A 200 31.24 10.56 -10.96
N GLY A 201 32.05 10.58 -12.01
CA GLY A 201 33.51 10.48 -11.90
C GLY A 201 34.16 11.69 -11.23
N ALA A 202 35.44 11.55 -10.87
CA ALA A 202 36.22 12.60 -10.20
C ALA A 202 36.30 13.92 -11.00
N ALA A 203 36.34 13.82 -12.33
CA ALA A 203 36.35 14.96 -13.25
C ALA A 203 35.02 15.75 -13.29
N GLY A 204 34.00 15.30 -12.54
CA GLY A 204 32.65 15.83 -12.65
C GLY A 204 31.96 15.32 -13.91
N GLY A 205 30.78 15.87 -14.19
CA GLY A 205 29.97 15.48 -15.32
C GLY A 205 28.62 16.18 -15.32
N THR A 206 27.82 15.85 -16.33
CA THR A 206 26.41 16.23 -16.40
C THR A 206 25.61 14.95 -16.47
N PHE A 207 24.48 14.91 -15.77
CA PHE A 207 23.52 13.82 -15.87
C PHE A 207 22.14 14.40 -16.11
N ASP A 208 21.30 13.62 -16.77
CA ASP A 208 19.90 13.95 -16.97
C ASP A 208 19.05 13.32 -15.88
N TYR A 209 18.01 14.04 -15.48
CA TYR A 209 16.96 13.55 -14.58
C TYR A 209 15.61 14.04 -15.09
N THR A 210 14.58 13.24 -14.85
CA THR A 210 13.20 13.60 -15.16
C THR A 210 12.49 13.87 -13.85
N PHE A 211 11.75 14.97 -13.79
CA PHE A 211 10.78 15.17 -12.74
C PHE A 211 9.36 15.12 -13.31
N GLY A 212 8.46 14.52 -12.55
CA GLY A 212 7.03 14.40 -12.83
C GLY A 212 6.21 15.10 -11.75
N LEU A 213 5.07 15.63 -12.14
CA LEU A 213 4.02 16.12 -11.26
C LEU A 213 2.69 15.47 -11.67
N ASP A 214 1.95 14.92 -10.72
CA ASP A 214 0.61 14.36 -10.96
C ASP A 214 -0.39 15.03 -10.01
N ASN A 215 -1.52 15.52 -10.52
CA ASN A 215 -2.53 16.22 -9.72
C ASN A 215 -3.76 15.35 -9.42
N TYR A 216 -3.84 14.86 -8.17
CA TYR A 216 -4.96 14.06 -7.67
C TYR A 216 -5.97 14.85 -6.83
N THR A 217 -5.91 16.19 -6.82
CA THR A 217 -6.77 17.04 -5.94
C THR A 217 -8.20 17.24 -6.45
N GLY A 218 -8.54 16.75 -7.64
CA GLY A 218 -9.83 16.99 -8.30
C GLY A 218 -10.06 18.43 -8.77
N THR A 219 -9.10 19.34 -8.56
CA THR A 219 -9.16 20.74 -8.97
C THR A 219 -7.83 21.17 -9.60
N ALA A 220 -7.83 22.22 -10.42
CA ALA A 220 -6.59 22.75 -10.97
C ALA A 220 -5.69 23.31 -9.85
N GLN A 221 -4.39 23.04 -9.92
CA GLN A 221 -3.39 23.47 -8.94
C GLN A 221 -2.38 24.42 -9.58
N ALA A 222 -2.15 25.56 -8.93
CA ALA A 222 -1.06 26.47 -9.28
C ALA A 222 0.10 26.26 -8.31
N LEU A 223 1.28 25.95 -8.85
CA LEU A 223 2.43 25.47 -8.09
C LEU A 223 3.69 26.20 -8.54
N ASP A 224 4.61 26.41 -7.60
CA ASP A 224 6.00 26.73 -7.89
C ASP A 224 6.85 25.47 -7.70
N VAL A 225 7.80 25.26 -8.62
CA VAL A 225 8.70 24.10 -8.61
C VAL A 225 10.14 24.56 -8.41
N TRP A 226 10.83 23.94 -7.45
CA TRP A 226 12.25 24.11 -7.18
C TRP A 226 13.01 22.80 -7.36
N VAL A 227 14.27 22.93 -7.75
CA VAL A 227 15.23 21.83 -7.70
C VAL A 227 16.39 22.23 -6.81
N HIS A 228 16.68 21.40 -5.81
CA HIS A 228 17.82 21.56 -4.92
C HIS A 228 18.84 20.46 -5.18
N LEU A 229 20.12 20.82 -5.23
CA LEU A 229 21.22 19.87 -5.20
C LEU A 229 22.06 20.15 -3.96
N VAL A 230 22.14 19.18 -3.06
CA VAL A 230 22.88 19.28 -1.81
C VAL A 230 23.92 18.16 -1.74
N GLY A 231 25.14 18.50 -1.34
CA GLY A 231 26.23 17.55 -1.10
C GLY A 231 27.40 18.24 -0.42
N PRO A 232 28.53 17.55 -0.24
CA PRO A 232 29.72 18.10 0.41
C PRO A 232 30.15 19.42 -0.23
N GLY A 233 30.07 20.53 0.52
CA GLY A 233 30.47 21.87 0.04
C GLY A 233 29.63 22.43 -1.11
N VAL A 234 28.49 21.81 -1.45
CA VAL A 234 27.59 22.23 -2.53
C VAL A 234 26.16 22.35 -2.01
N SER A 235 25.56 23.51 -2.22
CA SER A 235 24.13 23.74 -2.02
C SER A 235 23.63 24.66 -3.13
N LEU A 236 22.90 24.11 -4.08
CA LEU A 236 22.37 24.83 -5.24
C LEU A 236 20.85 24.76 -5.23
N THR A 237 20.21 25.84 -5.67
CA THR A 237 18.75 25.91 -5.86
C THR A 237 18.47 26.50 -7.23
N ARG A 238 17.56 25.87 -7.98
CA ARG A 238 17.03 26.35 -9.26
C ARG A 238 15.52 26.52 -9.15
N GLY A 239 15.00 27.63 -9.66
CA GLY A 239 13.57 27.98 -9.58
C GLY A 239 13.30 29.17 -8.65
N PRO A 240 12.02 29.47 -8.35
CA PRO A 240 10.86 28.69 -8.77
C PRO A 240 10.59 28.77 -10.27
N VAL A 241 9.93 27.74 -10.80
CA VAL A 241 9.20 27.80 -12.06
C VAL A 241 7.74 27.59 -11.75
N SER A 242 6.90 28.57 -12.10
CA SER A 242 5.46 28.47 -11.89
C SER A 242 4.83 27.56 -12.95
N VAL A 243 3.94 26.69 -12.50
CA VAL A 243 3.22 25.69 -13.29
C VAL A 243 1.76 25.71 -12.86
N THR A 244 0.86 25.63 -13.84
CA THR A 244 -0.56 25.31 -13.60
C THR A 244 -0.80 23.90 -14.08
N LEU A 245 -1.37 23.06 -13.23
CA LEU A 245 -1.66 21.66 -13.50
C LEU A 245 -3.16 21.42 -13.32
N GLU A 246 -3.87 21.14 -14.41
CA GLU A 246 -5.31 20.87 -14.37
C GLU A 246 -5.64 19.64 -13.50
N ALA A 247 -6.90 19.51 -13.09
CA ALA A 247 -7.36 18.36 -12.31
C ALA A 247 -7.10 17.04 -13.07
N GLY A 248 -6.45 16.07 -12.42
CA GLY A 248 -6.10 14.79 -13.03
C GLY A 248 -4.98 14.85 -14.07
N ALA A 249 -4.40 16.02 -14.32
CA ALA A 249 -3.31 16.16 -15.29
C ALA A 249 -1.96 15.77 -14.70
N SER A 250 -1.08 15.31 -15.58
CA SER A 250 0.32 15.03 -15.29
C SER A 250 1.24 15.92 -16.13
N LEU A 251 2.34 16.38 -15.54
CA LEU A 251 3.42 17.09 -16.22
C LEU A 251 4.72 16.30 -16.02
N SER A 252 5.51 16.13 -17.07
CA SER A 252 6.85 15.54 -16.97
C SER A 252 7.87 16.37 -17.73
N LYS A 253 9.07 16.54 -17.16
CA LYS A 253 10.16 17.30 -17.78
C LYS A 253 11.52 16.73 -17.43
N THR A 254 12.31 16.47 -18.47
CA THR A 254 13.72 16.09 -18.35
C THR A 254 14.62 17.32 -18.33
N LEU A 255 15.54 17.36 -17.39
CA LEU A 255 16.51 18.42 -17.18
C LEU A 255 17.92 17.83 -17.00
N ALA A 256 18.93 18.61 -17.39
CA ALA A 256 20.32 18.28 -17.14
C ALA A 256 20.83 18.96 -15.87
N GLN A 257 21.56 18.23 -15.02
CA GLN A 257 22.27 18.75 -13.85
C GLN A 257 23.78 18.54 -14.00
N ARG A 258 24.55 19.62 -13.88
CA ARG A 258 26.02 19.57 -13.90
C ARG A 258 26.58 19.49 -12.49
N VAL A 259 27.59 18.64 -12.30
CA VAL A 259 28.42 18.54 -11.11
C VAL A 259 29.87 18.83 -11.51
N PRO A 260 30.47 19.96 -11.09
CA PRO A 260 31.80 20.35 -11.53
C PRO A 260 32.88 19.43 -10.94
N ALA A 261 34.05 19.37 -11.61
CA ALA A 261 35.23 18.66 -11.09
C ALA A 261 35.63 19.13 -9.68
N SER A 262 35.47 20.43 -9.40
CA SER A 262 35.78 21.07 -8.12
C SER A 262 34.84 20.67 -6.98
N ALA A 263 33.68 20.05 -7.27
CA ALA A 263 32.79 19.55 -6.25
C ALA A 263 33.48 18.40 -5.48
N PRO A 264 33.53 18.42 -4.14
CA PRO A 264 34.16 17.35 -3.36
C PRO A 264 33.52 15.97 -3.61
N ALA A 265 34.29 14.91 -3.38
CA ALA A 265 33.76 13.54 -3.45
C ALA A 265 32.77 13.28 -2.31
N GLY A 266 31.84 12.35 -2.53
CA GLY A 266 30.84 11.92 -1.55
C GLY A 266 29.43 11.85 -2.15
N THR A 267 28.45 11.67 -1.27
CA THR A 267 27.05 11.51 -1.64
C THR A 267 26.36 12.85 -1.83
N TYR A 268 25.61 12.97 -2.92
CA TYR A 268 24.80 14.13 -3.26
C TYR A 268 23.33 13.71 -3.32
N THR A 269 22.45 14.64 -2.97
CA THR A 269 21.00 14.46 -3.09
C THR A 269 20.44 15.54 -4.01
N LEU A 270 19.72 15.13 -5.04
CA LEU A 270 18.88 16.03 -5.84
C LEU A 270 17.44 15.90 -5.34
N THR A 271 16.84 17.01 -4.94
CA THR A 271 15.46 17.07 -4.46
C THR A 271 14.66 18.00 -5.37
N VAL A 272 13.54 17.51 -5.88
CA VAL A 272 12.53 18.34 -6.54
C VAL A 272 11.45 18.65 -5.51
N LYS A 273 11.08 19.91 -5.39
CA LYS A 273 10.03 20.39 -4.47
C LYS A 273 8.95 21.11 -5.26
N ALA A 274 7.70 20.88 -4.90
CA ALA A 274 6.55 21.61 -5.44
C ALA A 274 5.65 22.13 -4.31
N GLY A 275 5.05 23.30 -4.51
CA GLY A 275 4.06 23.86 -3.61
C GLY A 275 3.84 25.35 -3.84
N THR A 276 3.10 25.99 -2.95
CA THR A 276 2.81 27.43 -3.00
C THR A 276 3.72 28.17 -2.02
N PHE A 277 4.44 29.19 -2.50
CA PHE A 277 5.31 30.01 -1.65
C PHE A 277 4.58 30.52 -0.39
N PRO A 278 5.22 30.52 0.80
CA PRO A 278 6.61 30.13 1.07
C PRO A 278 6.81 28.64 1.37
N VAL A 279 5.78 27.79 1.28
CA VAL A 279 5.84 26.40 1.73
C VAL A 279 5.76 25.44 0.55
N ALA A 280 6.88 24.77 0.25
CA ALA A 280 6.84 23.56 -0.55
C ALA A 280 6.39 22.40 0.35
N THR A 281 5.21 21.85 0.07
CA THR A 281 4.59 20.78 0.86
C THR A 281 4.87 19.39 0.30
N GLN A 282 5.37 19.30 -0.93
CA GLN A 282 5.59 18.05 -1.64
C GLN A 282 7.00 17.99 -2.21
N SER A 283 7.64 16.83 -2.13
CA SER A 283 8.98 16.64 -2.68
C SER A 283 9.32 15.19 -2.92
N ASP A 284 10.18 14.96 -3.91
CA ASP A 284 10.85 13.68 -4.10
C ASP A 284 12.35 13.91 -4.33
N ALA A 285 13.16 12.92 -4.00
CA ALA A 285 14.60 13.01 -4.06
C ALA A 285 15.27 11.69 -4.38
N PHE A 286 16.42 11.78 -5.05
CA PHE A 286 17.34 10.66 -5.21
C PHE A 286 18.75 11.05 -4.82
N ALA A 287 19.48 10.08 -4.28
CA ALA A 287 20.89 10.22 -3.95
C ALA A 287 21.78 9.60 -5.04
N PHE A 288 22.97 10.15 -5.22
CA PHE A 288 23.99 9.63 -6.12
C PHE A 288 25.39 9.91 -5.58
N GLU A 289 26.38 9.17 -6.06
CA GLU A 289 27.75 9.26 -5.55
C GLU A 289 28.67 10.01 -6.53
N LYS A 290 29.50 10.93 -6.03
CA LYS A 290 30.64 11.48 -6.77
C LYS A 290 31.94 10.88 -6.27
N LEU A 291 32.68 10.21 -7.16
CA LEU A 291 33.95 9.60 -6.83
C LEU A 291 35.07 10.65 -6.66
N GLY A 292 36.01 10.35 -5.76
CA GLY A 292 37.27 11.06 -5.65
C GLY A 292 38.27 10.61 -6.72
N SER A 293 39.31 11.42 -6.95
CA SER A 293 40.46 10.97 -7.72
C SER A 293 41.11 9.79 -6.99
N ARG A 294 41.21 8.63 -7.63
CA ARG A 294 42.00 7.52 -7.09
C ARG A 294 43.47 7.97 -7.03
N PRO A 295 44.20 7.76 -5.91
CA PRO A 295 45.64 7.88 -5.92
C PRO A 295 46.20 6.92 -6.97
N GLY A 296 47.06 7.40 -7.86
CA GLY A 296 47.67 6.59 -8.91
C GLY A 296 48.37 5.36 -8.33
N ARG A 297 48.14 4.20 -8.96
CA ARG A 297 49.04 3.05 -8.86
C ARG A 297 50.21 3.24 -9.83
#